data_AF-A0A260VZ91-F1
#
_entry.id   AF-A0A260VZ91-F1
#
_cell.length_a   1.000
_cell.length_b   1.000
_cell.length_c   1.000
_cell.angle_alpha   90.00
_cell.angle_beta   90.00
_cell.angle_gamma   90.00
#
_symmetry.space_group_name_H-M   'P 1'
#
loop_
_entity.id
_entity.type
_entity.pdbx_description
1 polymer ?
#
loop_
_entity_poly.entity_id
_entity_poly.type
_entity_poly.pdbx_seq_one_letter_code
_entity_poly.pdbx_strand_id
1 'polypeptide(L)' 'MPETLFPDCVLPGCRQPVAEHGQPCAGCIEAFGPALQQTSAPALTAEQADQRDRPVRRVQAVRRRMIERPAR' A
#
# COMPACT_ATOMS: atom_id res chain seq x y z
N MET A 1 13.85 13.53 -5.91
CA MET A 1 12.61 12.90 -5.40
C MET A 1 12.13 13.80 -4.28
N PRO A 2 10.89 14.32 -4.24
CA PRO A 2 10.47 15.08 -3.08
C PRO A 2 10.48 14.13 -1.88
N GLU A 3 11.33 14.39 -0.90
CA GLU A 3 11.35 13.67 0.37
C GLU A 3 10.04 14.01 1.09
N THR A 4 9.12 13.04 1.15
CA THR A 4 7.96 13.17 2.01
C THR A 4 8.45 13.04 3.45
N LEU A 5 8.10 14.01 4.30
CA LEU A 5 8.50 14.04 5.71
C LEU A 5 8.04 12.81 6.50
N PHE A 6 7.05 12.08 5.98
CA PHE A 6 6.48 10.89 6.58
C PHE A 6 6.39 9.74 5.58
N PRO A 7 6.50 8.49 6.06
CA PRO A 7 6.24 7.30 5.26
C PRO A 7 4.74 7.12 4.94
N ASP A 8 4.46 6.42 3.84
CA ASP A 8 3.11 5.99 3.49
C ASP A 8 2.67 4.74 4.28
N CYS A 9 1.37 4.60 4.47
CA CYS A 9 0.71 3.41 4.99
C CYS A 9 1.21 2.11 4.32
N VAL A 10 1.43 1.06 5.12
CA VAL A 10 1.92 -0.24 4.65
C VAL A 10 0.93 -0.98 3.74
N LEU A 11 -0.35 -0.60 3.71
CA LEU A 11 -1.33 -1.30 2.87
C LEU A 11 -1.23 -0.86 1.40
N PRO A 12 -1.16 -1.81 0.45
CA PRO A 12 -0.98 -1.50 -0.96
C PRO A 12 -2.05 -0.54 -1.50
N GLY A 13 -1.61 0.59 -2.06
CA GLY A 13 -2.48 1.59 -2.67
C GLY A 13 -3.00 2.68 -1.74
N CYS A 14 -2.74 2.58 -0.43
CA CYS A 14 -3.00 3.67 0.52
C CYS A 14 -1.80 4.62 0.59
N ARG A 15 -2.03 5.93 0.45
CA ARG A 15 -0.99 6.99 0.55
C ARG A 15 -1.18 7.91 1.76
N GLN A 16 -1.85 7.40 2.78
CA GLN A 16 -1.99 8.16 4.03
C GLN A 16 -0.65 8.13 4.76
N PRO A 17 -0.14 9.29 5.21
CA PRO A 17 1.10 9.35 5.97
C PRO A 17 0.93 8.65 7.31
N VAL A 18 1.98 7.97 7.77
CA VAL A 18 2.07 7.31 9.06
C VAL A 18 3.35 7.73 9.78
N ALA A 19 3.42 7.48 11.09
CA ALA A 19 4.59 7.87 11.89
C ALA A 19 5.82 6.99 11.57
N GLU A 20 5.60 5.70 11.31
CA GLU A 20 6.66 4.70 11.14
C GLU A 20 6.42 3.82 9.91
N HIS A 21 7.50 3.42 9.24
CA HIS A 21 7.43 2.46 8.14
C HIS A 21 6.79 1.15 8.59
N GLY A 22 5.97 0.57 7.72
CA GLY A 22 5.33 -0.71 7.97
C GLY A 22 4.07 -0.63 8.85
N GLN A 23 3.67 0.57 9.30
CA GLN A 23 2.39 0.74 10.01
C GLN A 23 1.20 0.93 9.05
N PRO A 24 0.04 0.34 9.36
CA PRO A 24 -1.23 0.74 8.76
C PRO A 24 -1.72 2.06 9.36
N CYS A 25 -2.33 2.92 8.54
CA CYS A 25 -2.97 4.14 9.05
C CYS A 25 -4.27 3.81 9.81
N ALA A 26 -4.74 4.74 10.65
CA ALA A 26 -5.95 4.57 11.48
C ALA A 26 -7.19 4.14 10.65
N GLY A 27 -7.41 4.75 9.48
CA GLY A 27 -8.54 4.39 8.62
C GLY A 27 -8.46 2.97 8.06
N CYS A 28 -7.25 2.47 7.78
CA CYS A 28 -7.08 1.08 7.37
C CYS A 28 -7.27 0.11 8.55
N ILE A 29 -6.82 0.48 9.74
CA ILE A 29 -7.08 -0.29 10.97
C ILE A 29 -8.59 -0.40 11.21
N GLU A 30 -9.34 0.71 11.06
CA GLU A 30 -10.78 0.71 11.24
C GLU A 30 -11.51 -0.10 10.16
N ALA A 31 -11.15 0.09 8.89
CA ALA A 31 -11.83 -0.55 7.77
C ALA A 31 -11.60 -2.06 7.70
N PHE A 32 -10.37 -2.52 7.99
CA PHE A 32 -10.02 -3.94 7.89
C PHE A 32 -10.06 -4.65 9.25
N GLY A 33 -9.74 -3.94 10.34
CA GLY A 33 -9.83 -4.44 11.71
C GLY A 33 -9.19 -5.82 11.88
N PRO A 34 -9.95 -6.84 12.33
CA PRO A 34 -9.44 -8.20 12.52
C PRO A 34 -8.92 -8.89 11.25
N ALA A 35 -9.26 -8.41 10.05
CA ALA A 35 -8.74 -8.96 8.80
C ALA A 35 -7.28 -8.58 8.56
N LEU A 36 -6.73 -7.62 9.30
CA LEU A 36 -5.29 -7.34 9.28
C LEU A 36 -4.58 -8.44 10.04
N GLN A 37 -3.77 -9.22 9.33
CA GLN A 37 -2.94 -10.23 9.94
C GLN A 37 -1.88 -9.55 10.82
N GLN A 38 -2.03 -9.68 12.13
CA GLN A 38 -1.02 -9.25 13.08
C GLN A 38 0.16 -10.23 13.02
N THR A 39 1.37 -9.69 13.00
CA THR A 39 2.60 -10.48 13.00
C THR A 39 3.58 -9.88 13.99
N SER A 40 4.36 -10.74 14.64
CA SER A 40 5.53 -10.34 15.43
C SER A 40 6.77 -10.12 14.57
N ALA A 41 6.68 -10.34 13.25
CA ALA A 41 7.75 -10.06 12.32
C ALA A 41 8.08 -8.55 12.34
N PRO A 42 9.34 -8.18 12.08
CA PRO A 42 9.73 -6.78 11.94
C PRO A 42 8.87 -6.07 10.89
N ALA A 43 8.56 -4.80 11.17
CA ALA A 43 7.89 -3.93 10.21
C ALA A 43 8.70 -3.84 8.91
N LEU A 44 8.00 -3.83 7.77
CA LEU A 44 8.66 -3.70 6.48
C LEU A 44 9.31 -2.34 6.35
N THR A 45 10.54 -2.30 5.84
CA THR A 45 11.18 -1.06 5.38
C THR A 45 10.47 -0.53 4.14
N ALA A 46 10.73 0.73 3.77
CA ALA A 46 10.23 1.33 2.53
C ALA A 46 10.57 0.49 1.29
N GLU A 47 11.81 -0.02 1.22
CA GLU A 47 12.30 -0.80 0.09
C GLU A 47 11.63 -2.18 0.02
N GLN A 48 11.45 -2.83 1.18
CA GLN A 48 10.74 -4.12 1.24
C GLN A 48 9.27 -3.96 0.84
N ALA A 49 8.61 -2.89 1.29
CA ALA A 49 7.24 -2.58 0.89
C ALA A 49 7.14 -2.26 -0.62
N ASP A 50 8.08 -1.47 -1.17
CA ASP A 50 8.08 -1.14 -2.59
C ASP A 50 8.28 -2.38 -3.47
N GLN A 51 9.19 -3.26 -3.06
CA GLN A 51 9.47 -4.53 -3.74
C GLN A 51 8.25 -5.46 -3.73
N ARG A 52 7.56 -5.57 -2.59
CA ARG A 52 6.29 -6.33 -2.47
C ARG A 52 5.20 -5.76 -3.36
N ASP A 53 5.08 -4.43 -3.44
CA ASP A 53 3.96 -3.76 -4.10
C ASP A 53 4.17 -3.56 -5.60
N ARG A 54 5.42 -3.55 -6.07
CA ARG A 54 5.79 -3.41 -7.48
C ARG A 54 5.03 -4.34 -8.44
N PRO A 55 4.92 -5.66 -8.22
CA PRO A 55 4.14 -6.54 -9.10
C PRO A 55 2.64 -6.19 -9.09
N VAL A 56 2.07 -5.84 -7.94
CA VAL A 56 0.66 -5.45 -7.80
C VAL A 56 0.36 -4.19 -8.61
N ARG A 57 1.23 -3.17 -8.51
CA ARG A 57 1.09 -1.93 -9.28
C ARG A 57 1.11 -2.17 -10.80
N ARG A 58 1.95 -3.10 -11.27
CA ARG A 58 1.98 -3.49 -12.69
C ARG A 58 0.66 -4.10 -13.14
N VAL A 59 0.12 -5.05 -12.39
CA VAL A 59 -1.16 -5.71 -12.71
C VAL A 59 -2.33 -4.72 -12.64
N GLN A 60 -2.38 -3.87 -11.61
CA GLN A 60 -3.42 -2.85 -11.48
C GLN A 60 -3.40 -1.87 -12.65
N ALA A 61 -2.22 -1.46 -13.13
CA ALA A 61 -2.11 -0.58 -14.29
C ALA A 61 -2.66 -1.24 -15.58
N VAL A 62 -2.41 -2.53 -15.78
CA VAL A 62 -2.97 -3.29 -16.91
C VAL A 62 -4.49 -3.43 -16.77
N ARG A 63 -4.97 -3.84 -15.60
CA ARG A 63 -6.41 -3.98 -15.30
C ARG A 63 -7.15 -2.67 -15.54
N ARG A 64 -6.60 -1.55 -15.07
CA ARG A 64 -7.20 -0.23 -15.26
C ARG A 64 -7.38 0.10 -16.73
N ARG A 65 -6.38 -0.17 -17.58
CA ARG A 65 -6.48 0.00 -19.04
C ARG A 65 -7.55 -0.90 -19.69
N MET A 66 -7.79 -2.09 -19.15
CA MET A 66 -8.82 -2.99 -19.66
C MET A 66 -10.23 -2.52 -19.27
N ILE A 67 -10.41 -2.03 -18.04
CA ILE A 67 -11.68 -1.51 -17.54
C ILE A 67 -12.03 -0.16 -18.18
N GLU A 68 -11.04 0.73 -18.34
CA GLU A 68 -11.21 2.05 -18.97
C GLU A 68 -11.34 1.98 -20.50
N ARG A 69 -11.15 0.80 -21.11
CA ARG A 69 -11.34 0.64 -22.55
C ARG A 69 -12.85 0.68 -22.83
N PRO A 70 -13.36 1.68 -23.55
CA PRO A 70 -14.77 1.72 -23.88
C PRO A 70 -15.14 0.47 -24.70
N ALA A 71 -16.32 -0.08 -24.43
CA ALA A 71 -16.90 -1.14 -25.25
C ALA A 71 -16.96 -0.61 -26.69
N ARG A 72 -16.35 -1.36 -27.60
CA ARG A 72 -16.23 -0.99 -29.01
C ARG A 72 -17.56 -1.16 -29.72
#